data_AF-A0A8T5RXI2-F1
#
_entry.id   AF-A0A8T5RXI2-F1
#
_cell.length_a   1.000
_cell.length_b   1.000
_cell.length_c   1.000
_cell.angle_alpha   90.00
_cell.angle_beta   90.00
_cell.angle_gamma   90.00
#
_symmetry.space_group_name_H-M   'P 1'
#
loop_
_entity.id
_entity.type
_entity.pdbx_description
1 polymer ?
#
loop_
_entity_poly.entity_id
_entity_poly.type
_entity_poly.pdbx_seq_one_letter_code
_entity_poly.pdbx_strand_id
1 'polypeptide(L)'
;ELSELLGVTKRTVCAYENESMRPSETIANKISEILDNQDIFRKINLFDWNFKFEIDKKENREEIDLNPFESHLQEVLDDIGISSYWYKKSPIPFKLSLYSNLPNEKDERSFYPLFSGVSEEDKKINELSFNCLKMFTELFHTNSLFIVNNDIKIPDSLKKIKIPIVRIRNLEKVDDEAEFIDLIQESGN
;
A
#
# COMPACT_ATOMS: atom_id res chain seq x y z
N GLU A 1 -13.93 26.93 7.86
CA GLU A 1 -13.47 26.11 8.98
C GLU A 1 -12.67 24.90 8.51
N LEU A 2 -13.26 23.73 8.17
CA LEU A 2 -12.45 22.54 7.79
C LEU A 2 -11.53 22.76 6.56
N SER A 3 -12.02 23.45 5.53
CA SER A 3 -11.23 23.74 4.32
C SER A 3 -9.99 24.59 4.62
N GLU A 4 -10.10 25.54 5.54
CA GLU A 4 -8.99 26.43 5.94
C GLU A 4 -7.96 25.68 6.78
N LEU A 5 -8.40 24.82 7.70
CA LEU A 5 -7.51 23.98 8.51
C LEU A 5 -6.71 22.99 7.64
N LEU A 6 -7.33 22.47 6.57
CA LEU A 6 -6.69 21.57 5.64
C LEU A 6 -5.82 22.28 4.58
N GLY A 7 -5.98 23.60 4.41
CA GLY A 7 -5.32 24.37 3.36
C GLY A 7 -5.84 24.05 1.96
N VAL A 8 -7.11 23.66 1.83
CA VAL A 8 -7.75 23.33 0.55
C VAL A 8 -9.02 24.15 0.34
N THR A 9 -9.61 24.09 -0.86
CA THR A 9 -10.87 24.82 -1.12
C THR A 9 -12.07 24.09 -0.51
N LYS A 10 -13.16 24.82 -0.20
CA LYS A 10 -14.43 24.21 0.22
C LYS A 10 -14.95 23.17 -0.79
N ARG A 11 -14.74 23.43 -2.09
CA ARG A 11 -15.09 22.50 -3.17
C ARG A 11 -14.31 21.18 -3.06
N THR A 12 -13.03 21.26 -2.71
CA THR A 12 -12.18 20.08 -2.50
C THR A 12 -12.65 19.27 -1.29
N VAL A 13 -13.05 19.93 -0.19
CA VAL A 13 -13.62 19.23 0.97
C VAL A 13 -14.91 18.51 0.59
N CYS A 14 -15.83 19.17 -0.12
CA CYS A 14 -17.04 18.51 -0.63
C CYS A 14 -16.72 17.34 -1.56
N ALA A 15 -15.64 17.43 -2.35
CA ALA A 15 -15.18 16.36 -3.23
C ALA A 15 -14.64 15.15 -2.45
N TYR A 16 -14.05 15.37 -1.27
CA TYR A 16 -13.66 14.28 -0.36
C TYR A 16 -14.89 13.64 0.30
N GLU A 17 -15.85 14.45 0.77
CA GLU A 17 -17.06 13.97 1.46
C GLU A 17 -18.02 13.16 0.58
N ASN A 18 -18.01 13.43 -0.73
CA ASN A 18 -18.84 12.75 -1.72
C ASN A 18 -18.06 11.71 -2.56
N GLU A 19 -16.83 11.38 -2.14
CA GLU A 19 -15.97 10.35 -2.75
C GLU A 19 -15.59 10.60 -4.22
N SER A 20 -15.81 11.81 -4.74
CA SER A 20 -15.40 12.17 -6.11
C SER A 20 -13.89 12.47 -6.24
N MET A 21 -13.20 12.66 -5.11
CA MET A 21 -11.76 12.86 -5.06
C MET A 21 -11.19 12.22 -3.79
N ARG A 22 -10.03 11.56 -3.90
CA ARG A 22 -9.30 11.04 -2.75
C ARG A 22 -8.37 12.12 -2.18
N PRO A 23 -8.33 12.33 -0.85
CA PRO A 23 -7.31 13.19 -0.24
C PRO A 23 -5.93 12.56 -0.37
N SER A 24 -4.91 13.38 -0.63
CA SER A 24 -3.52 12.92 -0.53
C SER A 24 -3.19 12.44 0.88
N GLU A 25 -2.15 11.63 1.03
CA GLU A 25 -1.69 11.11 2.32
C GLU A 25 -1.50 12.24 3.35
N THR A 26 -0.85 13.33 2.95
CA THR A 26 -0.65 14.52 3.79
C THR A 26 -1.97 15.13 4.26
N ILE A 27 -2.97 15.24 3.38
CA ILE A 27 -4.28 15.78 3.73
C ILE A 27 -5.07 14.81 4.60
N ALA A 28 -4.98 13.51 4.33
CA ALA A 28 -5.63 12.48 5.13
C ALA A 28 -5.09 12.46 6.58
N ASN A 29 -3.78 12.59 6.77
CA ASN A 29 -3.18 12.70 8.09
C ASN A 29 -3.69 13.94 8.84
N LYS A 30 -3.76 15.10 8.18
CA LYS A 30 -4.35 16.31 8.77
C LYS A 30 -5.83 16.12 9.16
N ILE A 31 -6.62 15.46 8.30
CA ILE A 31 -8.03 15.17 8.61
C ILE A 31 -8.12 14.30 9.87
N SER A 32 -7.27 13.28 10.00
CA SER A 32 -7.25 12.40 11.19
C SER A 32 -6.80 13.12 12.46
N GLU A 33 -5.99 14.17 12.36
CA GLU A 33 -5.59 15.00 13.50
C GLU A 33 -6.68 16.00 13.91
N ILE A 34 -7.46 16.49 12.94
CA ILE A 34 -8.50 17.50 13.17
C ILE A 34 -9.82 16.88 13.64
N LEU A 35 -10.18 15.71 13.08
CA LEU A 35 -11.46 15.07 13.34
C LEU A 35 -11.28 13.88 14.29
N ASP A 36 -11.78 14.01 15.51
CA ASP A 36 -11.90 12.90 16.48
C ASP A 36 -12.74 11.74 15.92
N ASN A 37 -13.67 12.04 15.00
CA ASN A 37 -14.45 11.04 14.30
C ASN A 37 -13.96 10.87 12.85
N GLN A 38 -13.33 9.72 12.59
CA GLN A 38 -12.82 9.29 11.29
C GLN A 38 -13.91 8.81 10.31
N ASP A 39 -15.20 9.08 10.58
CA ASP A 39 -16.32 8.66 9.72
C ASP A 39 -16.22 9.16 8.25
N ILE A 40 -15.46 10.22 7.97
CA ILE A 40 -15.12 10.62 6.59
C ILE A 40 -14.37 9.52 5.84
N PHE A 41 -13.48 8.78 6.53
CA PHE A 41 -12.75 7.64 5.95
C PHE A 41 -13.58 6.35 5.95
N ARG A 42 -14.60 6.23 6.82
CA ARG A 42 -15.51 5.06 6.85
C ARG A 42 -16.40 4.94 5.62
N LYS A 43 -16.38 5.94 4.73
CA LYS A 43 -17.05 5.86 3.43
C LYS A 43 -16.12 5.41 2.29
N ILE A 44 -14.96 4.83 2.58
CA ILE A 44 -14.30 4.02 1.55
C ILE A 44 -15.10 2.73 1.41
N ASN A 45 -16.16 2.77 0.59
CA ASN A 45 -16.93 1.58 0.28
C ASN A 45 -16.12 0.69 -0.66
N LEU A 46 -15.37 -0.26 -0.07
CA LEU A 46 -14.60 -1.26 -0.81
C LEU A 46 -15.45 -2.06 -1.81
N PHE A 47 -16.77 -2.15 -1.59
CA PHE A 47 -17.70 -2.85 -2.47
C PHE A 47 -18.07 -2.07 -3.74
N ASP A 48 -17.85 -0.74 -3.75
CA ASP A 48 -18.01 0.08 -4.97
C ASP A 48 -16.77 0.05 -5.86
N TRP A 49 -15.69 -0.59 -5.40
CA TRP A 49 -14.50 -0.78 -6.22
C TRP A 49 -14.77 -1.91 -7.21
N ASN A 50 -15.09 -1.53 -8.44
CA ASN A 50 -15.09 -2.45 -9.58
C ASN A 50 -13.65 -2.86 -9.88
N PHE A 51 -13.13 -3.84 -9.15
CA PHE A 51 -11.86 -4.47 -9.46
C PHE A 51 -11.99 -5.23 -10.79
N LYS A 52 -11.67 -4.56 -11.89
CA LYS A 52 -11.32 -5.27 -13.11
C LYS A 52 -9.88 -5.75 -12.97
N PHE A 53 -9.72 -7.00 -12.55
CA PHE A 53 -8.42 -7.70 -12.56
C PHE A 53 -7.98 -8.09 -13.98
N GLU A 54 -8.42 -7.36 -15.01
CA GLU A 54 -7.85 -7.42 -16.34
C GLU A 54 -6.59 -6.55 -16.32
N ILE A 55 -5.54 -7.06 -15.67
CA ILE A 55 -4.20 -6.50 -15.80
C ILE A 55 -3.75 -6.88 -17.19
N ASP A 56 -4.05 -6.03 -18.16
CA ASP A 56 -3.50 -6.17 -19.49
C ASP A 56 -1.97 -6.04 -19.32
N LYS A 57 -1.23 -7.14 -19.51
CA LYS A 57 0.25 -7.19 -19.36
C LYS A 57 0.98 -6.17 -20.26
N LYS A 58 0.24 -5.40 -21.06
CA LYS A 58 0.71 -4.40 -22.02
C LYS A 58 0.18 -2.99 -21.79
N GLU A 59 -0.71 -2.74 -20.83
CA GLU A 59 -1.20 -1.38 -20.62
C GLU A 59 -0.21 -0.55 -19.79
N ASN A 60 0.63 0.14 -20.55
CA ASN A 60 1.28 1.40 -20.24
C ASN A 60 1.98 1.46 -18.87
N ARG A 61 3.29 1.21 -18.92
CA ARG A 61 4.25 2.10 -18.26
C ARG A 61 4.03 3.53 -18.81
N GLU A 62 2.90 4.16 -18.52
CA GLU A 62 2.91 5.62 -18.33
C GLU A 62 4.05 5.87 -17.34
N GLU A 63 4.85 6.92 -17.52
CA GLU A 63 5.84 7.31 -16.53
C GLU A 63 5.11 7.52 -15.20
N ILE A 64 5.09 6.45 -14.38
CA ILE A 64 4.60 6.52 -13.03
C ILE A 64 5.64 7.37 -12.33
N ASP A 65 5.24 8.56 -11.90
CA ASP A 65 6.10 9.48 -11.16
C ASP A 65 6.37 8.87 -9.78
N LEU A 66 7.38 7.98 -9.75
CA LEU A 66 7.90 7.34 -8.56
C LEU A 66 8.90 8.29 -7.93
N ASN A 67 8.78 8.49 -6.63
CA ASN A 67 9.78 9.23 -5.89
C ASN A 67 11.07 8.37 -5.75
N PRO A 68 12.17 8.91 -5.18
CA PRO A 68 13.43 8.17 -5.07
C PRO A 68 13.32 6.85 -4.29
N PHE A 69 12.49 6.79 -3.24
CA PHE A 69 12.30 5.57 -2.45
C PHE A 69 11.54 4.50 -3.24
N GLU A 70 10.44 4.89 -3.89
CA GLU A 70 9.62 3.99 -4.68
C GLU A 70 10.36 3.49 -5.93
N SER A 71 11.20 4.35 -6.52
CA SER A 71 12.07 3.97 -7.65
C SER A 71 13.09 2.92 -7.21
N HIS A 72 13.75 3.13 -6.07
CA HIS A 72 14.66 2.14 -5.48
C HIS A 72 13.93 0.82 -5.16
N LEU A 73 12.72 0.90 -4.60
CA LEU A 73 11.92 -0.29 -4.35
C LEU A 73 11.54 -1.02 -5.65
N GLN A 74 11.22 -0.28 -6.72
CA GLN A 74 10.93 -0.87 -8.02
C GLN A 74 12.15 -1.62 -8.58
N GLU A 75 13.35 -1.02 -8.50
CA GLU A 75 14.60 -1.66 -8.93
C GLU A 75 14.87 -2.96 -8.16
N VAL A 76 14.71 -2.93 -6.82
CA VAL A 76 14.86 -4.13 -5.98
C VAL A 76 13.86 -5.23 -6.38
N LEU A 77 12.61 -4.88 -6.65
CA LEU A 77 11.59 -5.85 -7.05
C LEU A 77 11.85 -6.43 -8.45
N ASP A 78 12.33 -5.60 -9.37
CA ASP A 78 12.73 -6.02 -10.72
C ASP A 78 13.92 -6.98 -10.66
N ASP A 79 14.91 -6.71 -9.80
CA ASP A 79 16.09 -7.56 -9.58
C ASP A 79 15.71 -8.93 -9.01
N ILE A 80 14.77 -8.99 -8.04
CA ILE A 80 14.22 -10.24 -7.49
C ILE A 80 13.41 -11.02 -8.55
N GLY A 81 12.94 -10.33 -9.59
CA GLY A 81 12.09 -10.92 -10.62
C GLY A 81 10.61 -10.94 -10.27
N ILE A 82 10.12 -9.97 -9.47
CA ILE A 82 8.70 -9.83 -9.11
C ILE A 82 8.02 -8.79 -10.00
N SER A 83 6.79 -9.06 -10.45
CA SER A 83 5.96 -8.07 -11.14
C SER A 83 5.30 -7.12 -10.13
N SER A 84 5.27 -5.83 -10.43
CA SER A 84 4.66 -4.80 -9.58
C SER A 84 3.64 -3.92 -10.32
N TYR A 85 2.65 -3.43 -9.58
CA TYR A 85 1.68 -2.43 -10.05
C TYR A 85 1.49 -1.32 -9.01
N TRP A 86 1.74 -0.07 -9.39
CA TRP A 86 1.64 1.09 -8.50
C TRP A 86 0.29 1.81 -8.62
N TYR A 87 -0.33 2.09 -7.48
CA TYR A 87 -1.67 2.67 -7.37
C TYR A 87 -1.70 4.21 -7.24
N LYS A 88 -0.69 4.93 -7.77
CA LYS A 88 -0.50 6.39 -7.58
C LYS A 88 -1.75 7.25 -7.82
N LYS A 89 -2.56 6.92 -8.84
CA LYS A 89 -3.78 7.66 -9.22
C LYS A 89 -5.07 6.91 -8.84
N SER A 90 -4.98 5.81 -8.09
CA SER A 90 -6.10 4.93 -7.78
C SER A 90 -6.80 5.32 -6.46
N PRO A 91 -8.12 5.09 -6.32
CA PRO A 91 -8.82 5.23 -5.04
C PRO A 91 -8.32 4.24 -3.96
N ILE A 92 -7.52 3.25 -4.35
CA ILE A 92 -6.98 2.19 -3.50
C ILE A 92 -6.00 2.74 -2.45
N PRO A 93 -6.21 2.49 -1.14
CA PRO A 93 -5.48 3.09 -0.02
C PRO A 93 -4.05 2.55 0.17
N PHE A 94 -3.70 1.45 -0.47
CA PHE A 94 -2.35 0.90 -0.53
C PHE A 94 -1.65 1.31 -1.83
N LYS A 95 -0.31 1.44 -1.79
CA LYS A 95 0.48 2.06 -2.87
C LYS A 95 0.87 1.08 -3.97
N LEU A 96 0.93 -0.21 -3.67
CA LEU A 96 1.60 -1.21 -4.51
C LEU A 96 0.87 -2.57 -4.46
N SER A 97 0.83 -3.29 -5.58
CA SER A 97 0.52 -4.71 -5.63
C SER A 97 1.65 -5.47 -6.28
N LEU A 98 1.98 -6.64 -5.72
CA LEU A 98 2.99 -7.54 -6.25
C LEU A 98 2.35 -8.80 -6.83
N TYR A 99 2.98 -9.33 -7.87
CA TYR A 99 2.53 -10.50 -8.62
C TYR A 99 3.74 -11.35 -9.00
N SER A 100 3.53 -12.66 -9.08
CA SER A 100 4.52 -13.56 -9.65
C SER A 100 4.77 -13.25 -11.13
N ASN A 101 6.03 -13.36 -11.55
CA ASN A 101 6.39 -13.39 -12.97
C ASN A 101 6.28 -14.78 -13.58
N LEU A 102 6.13 -15.82 -12.74
CA LEU A 102 6.08 -17.20 -13.18
C LEU A 102 4.68 -17.59 -13.70
N PRO A 103 4.58 -18.23 -14.88
CA PRO A 103 3.31 -18.66 -15.44
C PRO A 103 2.85 -19.98 -14.79
N ASN A 104 2.15 -19.88 -13.67
CA ASN A 104 1.54 -20.95 -12.85
C ASN A 104 2.53 -21.80 -12.04
N GLU A 105 2.29 -21.86 -10.72
CA GLU A 105 1.90 -23.10 -10.04
C GLU A 105 0.70 -22.88 -9.12
N LYS A 106 -0.13 -23.92 -8.92
CA LYS A 106 -1.41 -23.84 -8.18
C LYS A 106 -1.28 -23.35 -6.72
N ASP A 107 -0.06 -23.30 -6.18
CA ASP A 107 0.24 -22.81 -4.83
C ASP A 107 0.52 -21.29 -4.76
N GLU A 108 0.99 -20.66 -5.85
CA GLU A 108 1.30 -19.22 -5.90
C GLU A 108 0.06 -18.32 -5.79
N ARG A 109 -1.12 -18.83 -6.16
CA ARG A 109 -2.40 -18.11 -6.06
C ARG A 109 -2.84 -17.84 -4.62
N SER A 110 -2.28 -18.57 -3.65
CA SER A 110 -2.55 -18.33 -2.24
C SER A 110 -1.75 -17.14 -1.72
N PHE A 111 -0.57 -16.89 -2.29
CA PHE A 111 0.33 -15.82 -1.88
C PHE A 111 0.08 -14.51 -2.64
N TYR A 112 -0.11 -14.60 -3.96
CA TYR A 112 -0.36 -13.46 -4.83
C TYR A 112 -1.85 -13.30 -5.20
N PRO A 113 -2.34 -12.08 -5.46
CA PRO A 113 -1.61 -10.81 -5.39
C PRO A 113 -1.29 -10.41 -3.95
N LEU A 114 -0.09 -9.85 -3.74
CA LEU A 114 0.33 -9.34 -2.44
C LEU A 114 0.11 -7.83 -2.41
N PHE A 115 -0.88 -7.39 -1.63
CA PHE A 115 -1.18 -5.97 -1.47
C PHE A 115 -0.19 -5.33 -0.51
N SER A 116 0.41 -4.23 -0.94
CA SER A 116 1.59 -3.67 -0.29
C SER A 116 1.43 -2.19 0.08
N GLY A 117 1.68 -1.90 1.35
CA GLY A 117 1.87 -0.54 1.86
C GLY A 117 3.33 -0.14 1.79
N VAL A 118 3.58 1.14 1.58
CA VAL A 118 4.94 1.70 1.52
C VAL A 118 5.03 2.92 2.41
N SER A 119 6.06 2.98 3.27
CA SER A 119 6.34 4.10 4.16
C SER A 119 7.79 4.57 3.97
N GLU A 120 7.94 5.83 3.58
CA GLU A 120 9.20 6.40 3.10
C GLU A 120 9.66 7.65 3.87
N GLU A 121 8.71 8.44 4.38
CA GLU A 121 8.95 9.72 5.07
C GLU A 121 8.55 9.67 6.57
N ASP A 122 9.15 10.54 7.38
CA ASP A 122 8.82 10.83 8.79
C ASP A 122 9.08 9.78 9.87
N LYS A 123 10.08 8.90 9.72
CA LYS A 123 10.54 7.94 10.77
C LYS A 123 9.45 7.07 11.42
N LYS A 124 8.21 7.17 10.95
CA LYS A 124 7.01 6.56 11.50
C LYS A 124 6.30 5.82 10.38
N ILE A 125 5.60 4.76 10.77
CA ILE A 125 4.76 4.00 9.86
C ILE A 125 3.54 4.86 9.53
N ASN A 126 3.17 4.90 8.25
CA ASN A 126 1.86 5.42 7.84
C ASN A 126 0.76 4.49 8.40
N GLU A 127 0.19 4.88 9.55
CA GLU A 127 -0.85 4.11 10.26
C GLU A 127 -2.14 3.98 9.44
N LEU A 128 -2.49 4.97 8.62
CA LEU A 128 -3.68 4.92 7.77
C LEU A 128 -3.54 3.83 6.71
N SER A 129 -2.44 3.84 5.96
CA SER A 129 -2.13 2.81 4.96
C SER A 129 -2.08 1.43 5.60
N PHE A 130 -1.44 1.31 6.75
CA PHE A 130 -1.34 0.06 7.51
C PHE A 130 -2.72 -0.46 7.95
N ASN A 131 -3.56 0.40 8.52
CA ASN A 131 -4.92 0.03 8.95
C ASN A 131 -5.81 -0.37 7.77
N CYS A 132 -5.69 0.31 6.63
CA CYS A 132 -6.40 -0.06 5.41
C CYS A 132 -5.96 -1.44 4.90
N LEU A 133 -4.65 -1.74 4.89
CA LEU A 133 -4.13 -3.06 4.53
C LEU A 133 -4.65 -4.15 5.48
N LYS A 134 -4.69 -3.87 6.79
CA LYS A 134 -5.27 -4.79 7.77
C LYS A 134 -6.71 -5.13 7.46
N MET A 135 -7.54 -4.11 7.26
CA MET A 135 -8.94 -4.29 6.89
C MET A 135 -9.09 -5.10 5.58
N PHE A 136 -8.24 -4.83 4.59
CA PHE A 136 -8.27 -5.53 3.30
C PHE A 136 -7.91 -7.02 3.45
N THR A 137 -6.83 -7.30 4.18
CA THR A 137 -6.38 -8.66 4.53
C THR A 137 -7.49 -9.46 5.21
N GLU A 138 -8.18 -8.85 6.18
CA GLU A 138 -9.26 -9.48 6.94
C GLU A 138 -10.51 -9.74 6.08
N LEU A 139 -10.89 -8.79 5.21
CA LEU A 139 -12.10 -8.89 4.39
C LEU A 139 -11.96 -9.85 3.21
N PHE A 140 -10.81 -9.84 2.53
CA PHE A 140 -10.59 -10.60 1.30
C PHE A 140 -9.82 -11.90 1.53
N HIS A 141 -9.36 -12.14 2.76
CA HIS A 141 -8.52 -13.30 3.12
C HIS A 141 -7.27 -13.42 2.21
N THR A 142 -6.71 -12.27 1.82
CA THR A 142 -5.51 -12.17 0.98
C THR A 142 -4.28 -11.90 1.83
N ASN A 143 -3.10 -12.24 1.31
CA ASN A 143 -1.86 -11.81 1.94
C ASN A 143 -1.60 -10.32 1.70
N SER A 144 -0.93 -9.69 2.66
CA SER A 144 -0.51 -8.29 2.56
C SER A 144 0.88 -8.11 3.12
N LEU A 145 1.55 -7.05 2.69
CA LEU A 145 2.90 -6.69 3.10
C LEU A 145 2.98 -5.19 3.41
N PHE A 146 3.84 -4.82 4.34
CA PHE A 146 4.16 -3.43 4.58
C PHE A 146 5.67 -3.20 4.47
N ILE A 147 6.08 -2.40 3.47
CA ILE A 147 7.47 -2.13 3.15
C ILE A 147 7.84 -0.76 3.73
N VAL A 148 8.92 -0.72 4.51
CA VAL A 148 9.37 0.51 5.17
C VAL A 148 10.81 0.84 4.82
N ASN A 149 11.11 2.13 4.79
CA ASN A 149 12.48 2.60 4.78
C ASN A 149 13.24 2.15 6.04
N ASN A 150 14.56 2.01 5.92
CA ASN A 150 15.43 1.45 6.95
C ASN A 150 15.42 2.24 8.26
N ASP A 151 15.25 3.56 8.15
CA ASP A 151 15.29 4.50 9.28
C ASP A 151 13.97 4.57 10.08
N ILE A 152 12.93 3.87 9.61
CA ILE A 152 11.63 3.85 10.28
C ILE A 152 11.68 2.87 11.47
N LYS A 153 11.30 3.39 12.65
CA LYS A 153 11.14 2.57 13.85
C LYS A 153 9.79 1.87 13.79
N ILE A 154 9.80 0.54 13.79
CA ILE A 154 8.59 -0.29 13.83
C ILE A 154 8.15 -0.42 15.30
N PRO A 155 6.98 0.11 15.70
CA PRO A 155 6.43 -0.07 17.03
C PRO A 155 6.10 -1.54 17.31
N ASP A 156 6.36 -2.01 18.54
CA ASP A 156 6.04 -3.39 18.92
C ASP A 156 4.53 -3.70 18.92
N SER A 157 3.68 -2.67 19.02
CA SER A 157 2.23 -2.79 18.86
C SER A 157 1.84 -3.28 17.47
N LEU A 158 2.56 -2.87 16.42
CA LEU A 158 2.27 -3.25 15.04
C LEU A 158 2.78 -4.66 14.71
N LYS A 159 3.82 -5.13 15.39
CA LYS A 159 4.31 -6.53 15.25
C LYS A 159 3.29 -7.59 15.68
N LYS A 160 2.31 -7.22 16.50
CA LYS A 160 1.24 -8.14 16.94
C LYS A 160 0.16 -8.34 15.86
N ILE A 161 0.19 -7.53 14.80
CA ILE A 161 -0.76 -7.58 13.70
C ILE A 161 -0.13 -8.48 12.64
N LYS A 162 -0.90 -9.45 12.13
CA LYS A 162 -0.45 -10.47 11.15
C LYS A 162 -0.22 -9.89 9.73
N ILE A 163 0.41 -8.72 9.64
CA ILE A 163 0.91 -8.17 8.38
C ILE A 163 2.43 -8.10 8.52
N PRO A 164 3.19 -8.86 7.70
CA PRO A 164 4.64 -8.73 7.60
C PRO A 164 5.06 -7.27 7.38
N ILE A 165 5.97 -6.78 8.22
CA ILE A 165 6.59 -5.46 8.06
C ILE A 165 8.07 -5.66 7.73
N VAL A 166 8.44 -5.35 6.49
CA VAL A 166 9.78 -5.62 5.96
C VAL A 166 10.50 -4.32 5.64
N ARG A 167 11.78 -4.25 6.01
CA ARG A 167 12.64 -3.13 5.63
C ARG A 167 13.17 -3.35 4.22
N ILE A 168 13.33 -2.29 3.44
CA ILE A 168 13.88 -2.39 2.08
C ILE A 168 15.25 -3.09 2.03
N ARG A 169 16.13 -2.88 3.02
CA ARG A 169 17.43 -3.59 3.10
C ARG A 169 17.34 -5.11 3.25
N ASN A 170 16.19 -5.61 3.69
CA ASN A 170 15.97 -7.06 3.78
C ASN A 170 15.61 -7.60 2.40
N LEU A 171 14.88 -6.82 1.59
CA LEU A 171 14.56 -7.13 0.20
C LEU A 171 15.81 -7.05 -0.69
N GLU A 172 16.70 -6.10 -0.45
CA GLU A 172 18.00 -5.97 -1.16
C GLU A 172 18.92 -7.20 -1.02
N LYS A 173 18.59 -8.16 -0.15
CA LYS A 173 19.37 -9.38 0.08
C LYS A 173 18.69 -10.63 -0.48
N VAL A 174 17.53 -10.46 -1.10
CA VAL A 174 16.74 -11.53 -1.68
C VAL A 174 17.21 -11.71 -3.10
N ASP A 175 17.61 -12.93 -3.45
CA ASP A 175 18.16 -13.21 -4.78
C ASP A 175 17.06 -13.54 -5.81
N ASP A 176 15.93 -14.09 -5.36
CA ASP A 176 14.83 -14.51 -6.24
C ASP A 176 13.44 -14.51 -5.57
N GLU A 177 12.40 -14.77 -6.38
CA GLU A 177 11.01 -14.80 -5.93
C GLU A 177 10.73 -15.85 -4.84
N ALA A 178 11.45 -16.99 -4.82
CA ALA A 178 11.24 -18.02 -3.80
C ALA A 178 11.75 -17.53 -2.43
N GLU A 179 12.96 -16.96 -2.40
CA GLU A 179 13.52 -16.34 -1.19
C GLU A 179 12.66 -15.17 -0.69
N PHE A 180 12.04 -14.42 -1.60
CA PHE A 180 11.09 -13.38 -1.24
C PHE A 180 9.89 -13.95 -0.47
N ILE A 181 9.27 -15.01 -0.99
CA ILE A 181 8.11 -15.65 -0.35
C ILE A 181 8.48 -16.13 1.05
N ASP A 182 9.63 -16.80 1.20
CA ASP A 182 10.12 -17.29 2.48
C ASP A 182 10.31 -16.14 3.48
N LEU A 183 10.95 -15.05 3.06
CA LEU A 183 11.14 -13.85 3.88
C LEU A 183 9.80 -13.28 4.39
N ILE A 184 8.78 -13.21 3.54
CA ILE A 184 7.47 -12.68 3.92
C ILE A 184 6.75 -13.62 4.88
N GLN A 185 6.79 -14.93 4.64
CA GLN A 185 6.14 -15.93 5.50
C GLN A 185 6.80 -16.01 6.89
N GLU A 186 8.13 -15.93 6.96
CA GLU A 186 8.86 -15.86 8.23
C GLU A 186 8.55 -14.57 9.01
N SER A 187 8.40 -13.45 8.29
CA SER A 187 8.10 -12.15 8.89
C SER A 187 6.64 -12.01 9.37
N GLY A 188 5.74 -12.90 8.93
CA GLY A 188 4.32 -12.91 9.28
C GLY A 188 3.93 -13.82 10.46
N ASN A 189 4.88 -14.65 10.94
CA ASN A 189 4.73 -15.55 12.09
C ASN A 189 5.19 -14.89 13.40
#